data_AF-A0A7V4MDL2-F1
#
_entry.id   AF-A0A7V4MDL2-F1
#
_cell.length_a   1.000
_cell.length_b   1.000
_cell.length_c   1.000
_cell.angle_alpha   90.00
_cell.angle_beta   90.00
_cell.angle_gamma   90.00
#
_symmetry.space_group_name_H-M   'P 1'
#
loop_
_entity.id
_entity.type
_entity.pdbx_description
1 polymer ?
#
loop_
_entity_poly.entity_id
_entity_poly.type
_entity_poly.pdbx_seq_one_letter_code
_entity_poly.pdbx_strand_id
1 'polypeptide(L)'
;MEQFKIHPLYRIHDLDSLMTSLWDFYRTRFLSLFIISLVMSLVTQYSVMLVDIKELQGIKDPAEMLAMLRSKMLPLAGLALLSLLFGTILHYYIFIKPLDEEINILSVIGKSFIYFIPYLIIMILFVFAGSVIIVLGVLALIVGVFFAALYLGMISFFILPVLMAEGPDIGRAIARTLKLSHTNFWQNIGWSAVIILIYLVLSMILSGIIMIPFAGNFLKTIFNPEGATEAFGTFFNPVYLGLSAMANALIMPLLPIFSFILYFNGRAREEAGDLTAPGDNETGNKVKVEDLYAKPENDKI
;
A
#
# COMPACT_ATOMS: atom_id res chain seq x y z
N MET A 1 15.42 2.45 19.83
CA MET A 1 14.55 2.32 18.63
C MET A 1 13.07 2.34 19.07
N GLU A 2 12.60 3.44 19.68
CA GLU A 2 11.19 3.59 20.11
C GLU A 2 10.54 4.90 19.64
N GLN A 3 11.24 5.72 18.84
CA GLN A 3 10.76 7.05 18.46
C GLN A 3 9.46 7.01 17.62
N PHE A 4 9.16 5.91 16.95
CA PHE A 4 7.92 5.78 16.17
C PHE A 4 6.65 5.71 17.03
N LYS A 5 6.74 5.43 18.34
CA LYS A 5 5.57 5.43 19.25
C LYS A 5 4.94 6.81 19.41
N ILE A 6 5.71 7.87 19.12
CA ILE A 6 5.26 9.27 19.17
C ILE A 6 4.50 9.63 17.87
N HIS A 7 4.53 8.76 16.85
CA HIS A 7 3.86 9.03 15.58
C HIS A 7 2.34 9.18 15.78
N PRO A 8 1.68 10.18 15.17
CA PRO A 8 0.25 10.46 15.40
C PRO A 8 -0.69 9.33 14.96
N LEU A 9 -0.22 8.47 14.05
CA LEU A 9 -0.94 7.26 13.61
C LEU A 9 -0.70 6.05 14.54
N TYR A 10 0.16 6.18 15.57
CA TYR A 10 0.44 5.11 16.52
C TYR A 10 -0.66 5.01 17.58
N ARG A 11 -1.66 4.17 17.32
CA ARG A 11 -2.70 3.79 18.29
C ARG A 11 -3.41 2.50 17.90
N ILE A 12 -4.19 1.95 18.82
CA ILE A 12 -5.16 0.92 18.49
C ILE A 12 -6.34 1.58 17.78
N HIS A 13 -6.73 1.04 16.64
CA HIS A 13 -7.83 1.55 15.84
C HIS A 13 -9.01 0.56 15.83
N ASP A 14 -10.19 1.14 15.66
CA ASP A 14 -11.37 0.57 15.03
C ASP A 14 -11.55 1.22 13.63
N LEU A 15 -12.61 0.86 12.89
CA LEU A 15 -12.81 1.40 11.54
C LEU A 15 -13.05 2.92 11.55
N ASP A 16 -13.81 3.44 12.51
CA ASP A 16 -14.18 4.86 12.56
C ASP A 16 -12.98 5.74 12.93
N SER A 17 -12.23 5.33 13.96
CA SER A 17 -10.98 5.99 14.35
C SER A 17 -9.91 5.84 13.27
N LEU A 18 -9.86 4.74 12.51
CA LEU A 18 -8.98 4.61 11.35
C LEU A 18 -9.30 5.66 10.29
N MET A 19 -10.56 5.77 9.89
CA MET A 19 -10.99 6.75 8.87
C MET A 19 -10.74 8.19 9.33
N THR A 20 -11.03 8.47 10.60
CA THR A 20 -10.77 9.78 11.21
C THR A 20 -9.27 10.10 11.20
N SER A 21 -8.41 9.15 11.58
CA SER A 21 -6.94 9.37 11.58
C SER A 21 -6.40 9.59 10.18
N LEU A 22 -6.89 8.81 9.22
CA LEU A 22 -6.49 8.93 7.82
C LEU A 22 -6.86 10.31 7.31
N TRP A 23 -8.09 10.75 7.53
CA TRP A 23 -8.57 12.07 7.12
C TRP A 23 -7.82 13.21 7.82
N ASP A 24 -7.66 13.15 9.13
CA ASP A 24 -6.98 14.19 9.91
C ASP A 24 -5.51 14.31 9.51
N PHE A 25 -4.82 13.18 9.32
CA PHE A 25 -3.44 13.17 8.86
C PHE A 25 -3.31 13.76 7.46
N TYR A 26 -4.17 13.33 6.53
CA TYR A 26 -4.19 13.82 5.16
C TYR A 26 -4.49 15.32 5.10
N ARG A 27 -5.54 15.78 5.78
CA ARG A 27 -5.97 17.18 5.78
C ARG A 27 -4.91 18.11 6.37
N THR A 28 -4.31 17.74 7.50
CA THR A 28 -3.31 18.57 8.20
C THR A 28 -2.04 18.74 7.35
N ARG A 29 -1.73 17.76 6.49
CA ARG A 29 -0.52 17.75 5.64
C ARG A 29 -0.86 17.80 4.16
N PHE A 30 -2.05 18.30 3.81
CA PHE A 30 -2.60 18.20 2.47
C PHE A 30 -1.66 18.83 1.44
N LEU A 31 -1.22 20.06 1.68
CA LEU A 31 -0.42 20.82 0.72
C LEU A 31 0.90 20.11 0.38
N SER A 32 1.61 19.60 1.40
CA SER A 32 2.89 18.94 1.18
C SER A 32 2.74 17.58 0.51
N LEU A 33 1.78 16.77 0.95
CA LEU A 33 1.47 15.48 0.33
C LEU A 33 1.02 15.67 -1.13
N PHE A 34 0.15 16.64 -1.39
CA PHE A 34 -0.33 16.96 -2.73
C PHE A 34 0.81 17.40 -3.65
N ILE A 35 1.67 18.33 -3.22
CA ILE A 35 2.78 18.81 -4.06
C ILE A 35 3.77 17.68 -4.40
N ILE A 36 4.14 16.87 -3.40
CA ILE A 36 5.05 15.73 -3.62
C ILE A 36 4.42 14.74 -4.60
N SER A 37 3.17 14.35 -4.37
CA SER A 37 2.45 13.43 -5.25
C SER A 37 2.17 14.01 -6.63
N LEU A 38 2.03 15.34 -6.77
CA LEU A 38 1.86 16.02 -8.05
C LEU A 38 3.13 15.96 -8.88
N VAL A 39 4.28 16.27 -8.29
CA VAL A 39 5.58 16.15 -8.97
C VAL A 39 5.82 14.71 -9.40
N MET A 40 5.57 13.73 -8.50
CA MET A 40 5.68 12.32 -8.83
C MET A 40 4.74 11.91 -9.97
N SER A 41 3.47 12.31 -9.90
CA SER A 41 2.47 11.97 -10.92
C SER A 41 2.81 12.56 -12.28
N LEU A 42 3.29 13.80 -12.34
CA LEU A 42 3.77 14.42 -13.57
C LEU A 42 4.96 13.65 -14.15
N VAL A 43 5.98 13.37 -13.34
CA VAL A 43 7.15 12.62 -13.81
C VAL A 43 6.76 11.23 -14.31
N THR A 44 5.87 10.51 -13.60
CA THR A 44 5.37 9.22 -14.06
C THR A 44 4.63 9.35 -15.39
N GLN A 45 3.73 10.31 -15.55
CA GLN A 45 2.98 10.49 -16.80
C GLN A 45 3.85 10.85 -17.98
N TYR A 46 4.79 11.78 -17.81
CA TYR A 46 5.75 12.11 -18.87
C TYR A 46 6.67 10.93 -19.19
N SER A 47 7.04 10.12 -18.19
CA SER A 47 7.83 8.90 -18.42
C SER A 47 7.06 7.87 -19.24
N VAL A 48 5.75 7.72 -19.01
CA VAL A 48 4.89 6.83 -19.81
C VAL A 48 4.85 7.26 -21.28
N MET A 49 4.85 8.57 -21.56
CA MET A 49 4.89 9.07 -22.94
C MET A 49 6.16 8.68 -23.70
N LEU A 50 7.27 8.41 -23.00
CA LEU A 50 8.51 7.93 -23.61
C LEU A 50 8.42 6.47 -24.06
N VAL A 51 7.43 5.73 -23.56
CA VAL A 51 7.17 4.35 -23.94
C VAL A 51 6.06 4.37 -25.00
N ASP A 52 6.42 4.10 -26.25
CA ASP A 52 5.43 4.04 -27.32
C ASP A 52 4.54 2.79 -27.15
N ILE A 53 3.42 2.95 -26.46
CA ILE A 53 2.41 1.91 -26.23
C ILE A 53 1.36 1.91 -27.35
N LYS A 54 1.37 2.88 -28.27
CA LYS A 54 0.38 2.97 -29.35
C LYS A 54 0.42 1.77 -30.27
N GLU A 55 1.63 1.24 -30.50
CA GLU A 55 1.86 0.04 -31.31
C GLU A 55 1.15 -1.21 -30.76
N LEU A 56 0.88 -1.27 -29.45
CA LEU A 56 0.21 -2.41 -28.82
C LEU A 56 -1.31 -2.42 -29.08
N GLN A 57 -1.91 -1.30 -29.51
CA GLN A 57 -3.37 -1.14 -29.57
C GLN A 57 -4.03 -1.63 -30.88
N GLY A 58 -3.24 -2.15 -31.83
CA GLY A 58 -3.75 -2.73 -33.07
C GLY A 58 -3.53 -4.24 -33.20
N ILE A 59 -2.80 -4.85 -32.26
CA ILE A 59 -2.38 -6.23 -32.37
C ILE A 59 -3.50 -7.14 -31.90
N LYS A 60 -4.04 -7.95 -32.82
CA LYS A 60 -5.07 -8.96 -32.54
C LYS A 60 -4.49 -10.33 -32.20
N ASP A 61 -3.25 -10.60 -32.60
CA ASP A 61 -2.56 -11.86 -32.31
C ASP A 61 -1.86 -11.82 -30.93
N PRO A 62 -2.24 -12.68 -29.98
CA PRO A 62 -1.59 -12.76 -28.68
C PRO A 62 -0.08 -13.02 -28.74
N ALA A 63 0.41 -13.78 -29.73
CA ALA A 63 1.82 -14.10 -29.86
C ALA A 63 2.65 -12.87 -30.27
N GLU A 64 2.14 -12.09 -31.22
CA GLU A 64 2.74 -10.84 -31.65
C GLU A 64 2.72 -9.79 -30.52
N MET A 65 1.62 -9.71 -29.76
CA MET A 65 1.51 -8.83 -28.61
C MET A 65 2.56 -9.18 -27.54
N LEU A 66 2.78 -10.47 -27.26
CA LEU A 66 3.82 -10.92 -26.33
C LEU A 66 5.23 -10.60 -26.81
N ALA A 67 5.50 -10.75 -28.11
CA ALA A 67 6.79 -10.40 -28.69
C ALA A 67 7.08 -8.90 -28.54
N MET A 68 6.08 -8.06 -28.76
CA MET A 68 6.19 -6.61 -28.58
C MET A 68 6.31 -6.20 -27.10
N LEU A 69 5.60 -6.85 -26.19
CA LEU A 69 5.77 -6.63 -24.75
C LEU A 69 7.19 -7.00 -24.29
N ARG A 70 7.76 -8.09 -24.81
CA ARG A 70 9.15 -8.49 -24.53
C ARG A 70 10.15 -7.46 -25.05
N SER A 71 9.95 -6.90 -26.24
CA SER A 71 10.84 -5.87 -26.77
C SER A 71 10.78 -4.57 -25.95
N LYS A 72 9.62 -4.27 -25.34
CA LYS A 72 9.41 -3.12 -24.44
C LYS A 72 9.60 -3.45 -22.95
N MET A 73 10.16 -4.61 -22.60
CA MET A 73 10.30 -5.03 -21.20
C MET A 73 11.16 -4.07 -20.37
N LEU A 74 12.28 -3.60 -20.93
CA LEU A 74 13.20 -2.70 -20.22
C LEU A 74 12.56 -1.34 -19.88
N PRO A 75 11.92 -0.61 -20.82
CA PRO A 75 11.23 0.64 -20.47
C PRO A 75 10.06 0.41 -19.49
N LEU A 76 9.31 -0.69 -19.62
CA LEU A 76 8.25 -1.03 -18.68
C LEU A 76 8.80 -1.32 -17.28
N ALA A 77 9.92 -2.04 -17.17
CA ALA A 77 10.61 -2.27 -15.91
C ALA A 77 11.12 -0.95 -15.30
N GLY A 78 11.65 -0.04 -16.12
CA GLY A 78 12.04 1.31 -15.69
C GLY A 78 10.88 2.11 -15.10
N LEU A 79 9.70 2.07 -15.74
CA LEU A 79 8.48 2.70 -15.21
C LEU A 79 8.04 2.07 -13.88
N ALA A 80 8.09 0.75 -13.77
CA ALA A 80 7.75 0.05 -12.54
C ALA A 80 8.72 0.43 -11.40
N LEU A 81 10.03 0.47 -11.67
CA LEU A 81 11.04 0.89 -10.70
C LEU A 81 10.86 2.34 -10.27
N LEU A 82 10.54 3.24 -11.21
CA LEU A 82 10.23 4.63 -10.91
C LEU A 82 9.00 4.75 -9.99
N SER A 83 7.93 4.03 -10.30
CA SER A 83 6.72 4.00 -9.47
C SER A 83 7.02 3.45 -8.07
N LEU A 84 7.85 2.41 -7.98
CA LEU A 84 8.26 1.79 -6.72
C LEU A 84 9.08 2.79 -5.88
N LEU A 85 10.00 3.52 -6.51
CA LEU A 85 10.82 4.56 -5.88
C LEU A 85 9.96 5.69 -5.32
N PHE A 86 9.00 6.19 -6.11
CA PHE A 86 8.06 7.23 -5.67
C PHE A 86 7.19 6.75 -4.51
N GLY A 87 6.73 5.49 -4.56
CA GLY A 87 6.08 4.84 -3.45
C GLY A 87 6.95 4.86 -2.18
N THR A 88 8.21 4.45 -2.27
CA THR A 88 9.14 4.46 -1.13
C THR A 88 9.39 5.87 -0.57
N ILE A 89 9.60 6.87 -1.43
CA ILE A 89 9.80 8.27 -1.00
C ILE A 89 8.56 8.78 -0.25
N LEU A 90 7.37 8.52 -0.78
CA LEU A 90 6.12 8.98 -0.19
C LEU A 90 5.85 8.30 1.16
N HIS A 91 6.07 6.99 1.27
CA HIS A 91 5.97 6.29 2.55
C HIS A 91 6.99 6.83 3.55
N TYR A 92 8.22 7.06 3.13
CA TYR A 92 9.26 7.59 4.01
C TYR A 92 8.90 9.00 4.50
N TYR A 93 8.38 9.86 3.62
CA TYR A 93 7.88 11.19 4.00
C TYR A 93 6.79 11.11 5.07
N ILE A 94 5.81 10.23 4.88
CA ILE A 94 4.69 10.05 5.83
C ILE A 94 5.20 9.57 7.19
N PHE A 95 6.18 8.68 7.21
CA PHE A 95 6.79 8.16 8.44
C PHE A 95 7.58 9.23 9.20
N ILE A 96 8.48 9.95 8.51
CA ILE A 96 9.49 10.78 9.17
C ILE A 96 8.99 12.19 9.48
N LYS A 97 8.13 12.77 8.65
CA LYS A 97 7.73 14.18 8.80
C LYS A 97 7.06 14.50 10.14
N PRO A 98 6.24 13.62 10.74
CA PRO A 98 5.69 13.85 12.08
C PRO A 98 6.71 13.66 13.20
N LEU A 99 7.82 12.97 12.95
CA LEU A 99 8.89 12.72 13.92
C LEU A 99 9.98 13.81 13.89
N ASP A 100 10.15 14.44 12.72
CA ASP A 100 11.10 15.50 12.47
C ASP A 100 10.43 16.56 11.56
N GLU A 101 9.89 17.61 12.17
CA GLU A 101 9.18 18.67 11.44
C GLU A 101 10.12 19.53 10.59
N GLU A 102 11.41 19.57 10.89
CA GLU A 102 12.41 20.38 10.18
C GLU A 102 12.99 19.67 8.95
N ILE A 103 12.72 18.36 8.79
CA ILE A 103 13.27 17.59 7.67
C ILE A 103 12.83 18.16 6.32
N ASN A 104 13.82 18.39 5.46
CA ASN A 104 13.63 18.87 4.09
C ASN A 104 13.37 17.70 3.13
N ILE A 105 12.72 18.00 2.00
CA ILE A 105 12.31 16.97 1.02
C ILE A 105 13.50 16.26 0.36
N LEU A 106 14.62 16.96 0.18
CA LEU A 106 15.83 16.36 -0.39
C LEU A 106 16.45 15.30 0.55
N SER A 107 16.44 15.55 1.86
CA SER A 107 16.87 14.54 2.84
C SER A 107 15.92 13.36 2.88
N VAL A 108 14.61 13.60 2.73
CA VAL A 108 13.61 12.53 2.64
C VAL A 108 13.91 11.65 1.43
N ILE A 109 14.15 12.24 0.26
CA ILE A 109 14.51 11.49 -0.95
C ILE A 109 15.79 10.69 -0.71
N GLY A 110 16.88 11.33 -0.27
CA GLY A 110 18.17 10.68 -0.06
C GLY A 110 18.12 9.53 0.96
N LYS A 111 17.46 9.74 2.11
CA LYS A 111 17.35 8.70 3.15
C LYS A 111 16.40 7.56 2.75
N SER A 112 15.40 7.82 1.91
CA SER A 112 14.46 6.78 1.44
C SER A 112 15.13 5.67 0.63
N PHE A 113 16.25 5.95 -0.05
CA PHE A 113 16.99 4.97 -0.85
C PHE A 113 17.52 3.78 -0.04
N ILE A 114 17.75 3.97 1.26
CA ILE A 114 18.17 2.88 2.17
C ILE A 114 17.11 1.77 2.22
N TYR A 115 15.84 2.13 2.09
CA TYR A 115 14.72 1.19 2.11
C TYR A 115 14.33 0.68 0.72
N PHE A 116 14.73 1.38 -0.34
CA PHE A 116 14.36 1.04 -1.71
C PHE A 116 14.91 -0.33 -2.14
N ILE A 117 16.20 -0.62 -1.88
CA ILE A 117 16.81 -1.90 -2.27
C ILE A 117 16.21 -3.09 -1.50
N PRO A 118 16.10 -3.07 -0.16
CA PRO A 118 15.37 -4.11 0.58
C PRO A 118 13.94 -4.29 0.10
N TYR A 119 13.22 -3.19 -0.13
CA TYR A 119 11.84 -3.24 -0.62
C TYR A 119 11.75 -3.89 -1.99
N LEU A 120 12.64 -3.53 -2.93
CA LEU A 120 12.70 -4.13 -4.26
C LEU A 120 12.92 -5.65 -4.19
N ILE A 121 13.85 -6.10 -3.35
CA ILE A 121 14.13 -7.53 -3.17
C ILE A 121 12.89 -8.25 -2.63
N ILE A 122 12.24 -7.69 -1.60
CA ILE A 122 11.00 -8.27 -1.05
C ILE A 122 9.91 -8.30 -2.12
N MET A 123 9.75 -7.24 -2.92
CA MET A 123 8.74 -7.19 -3.98
C MET A 123 8.98 -8.23 -5.07
N ILE A 124 10.23 -8.50 -5.46
CA ILE A 124 10.56 -9.57 -6.41
C ILE A 124 10.15 -10.93 -5.85
N LEU A 125 10.52 -11.23 -4.60
CA LEU A 125 10.12 -12.47 -3.93
C LEU A 125 8.60 -12.57 -3.78
N PHE A 126 7.95 -11.44 -3.48
CA PHE A 126 6.52 -11.34 -3.29
C PHE A 126 5.74 -11.53 -4.59
N VAL A 127 6.22 -11.00 -5.72
CA VAL A 127 5.62 -11.25 -7.05
C VAL A 127 5.73 -12.73 -7.41
N PHE A 128 6.88 -13.37 -7.13
CA PHE A 128 7.04 -14.80 -7.36
C PHE A 128 6.03 -15.62 -6.53
N ALA A 129 5.97 -15.41 -5.21
CA ALA A 129 5.01 -16.09 -4.34
C ALA A 129 3.55 -15.75 -4.69
N GLY A 130 3.29 -14.49 -5.03
CA GLY A 130 1.98 -13.98 -5.42
C GLY A 130 1.46 -14.63 -6.69
N SER A 131 2.34 -14.92 -7.67
CA SER A 131 1.95 -15.63 -8.89
C SER A 131 1.35 -17.01 -8.59
N VAL A 132 1.93 -17.75 -7.63
CA VAL A 132 1.41 -19.05 -7.18
C VAL A 132 0.05 -18.88 -6.50
N ILE A 133 -0.09 -17.88 -5.63
CA ILE A 133 -1.34 -17.59 -4.92
C ILE A 133 -2.45 -17.20 -5.90
N ILE A 134 -2.16 -16.42 -6.93
CA ILE A 134 -3.13 -16.07 -7.97
C ILE A 134 -3.54 -17.30 -8.78
N VAL A 135 -2.61 -18.19 -9.14
CA VAL A 135 -2.94 -19.46 -9.82
C VAL A 135 -3.88 -20.32 -8.96
N LEU A 136 -3.59 -20.43 -7.66
CA LEU A 136 -4.49 -21.10 -6.71
C LEU A 136 -5.86 -20.40 -6.63
N GLY A 137 -5.88 -19.07 -6.68
CA GLY A 137 -7.10 -18.27 -6.75
C GLY A 137 -7.93 -18.56 -7.98
N VAL A 138 -7.31 -18.71 -9.16
CA VAL A 138 -7.99 -19.08 -10.42
C VAL A 138 -8.63 -20.46 -10.31
N LEU A 139 -7.94 -21.43 -9.69
CA LEU A 139 -8.49 -22.76 -9.44
C LEU A 139 -9.72 -22.72 -8.51
N ALA A 140 -9.79 -21.73 -7.62
CA ALA A 140 -10.92 -21.45 -6.75
C ALA A 140 -11.98 -20.51 -7.39
N LEU A 141 -12.04 -20.46 -8.72
CA LEU A 141 -12.97 -19.65 -9.52
C LEU A 141 -12.78 -18.13 -9.34
N ILE A 142 -13.70 -17.34 -9.88
CA ILE A 142 -13.66 -15.86 -9.89
C ILE A 142 -13.48 -15.30 -8.47
N VAL A 143 -14.24 -15.83 -7.50
CA VAL A 143 -14.18 -15.38 -6.09
C VAL A 143 -12.78 -15.61 -5.51
N GLY A 144 -12.14 -16.74 -5.86
CA GLY A 144 -10.78 -17.06 -5.43
C GLY A 144 -9.74 -16.05 -5.90
N VAL A 145 -9.82 -15.57 -7.15
CA VAL A 145 -8.90 -14.56 -7.68
C VAL A 145 -9.03 -13.23 -6.94
N PHE A 146 -10.26 -12.77 -6.71
CA PHE A 146 -10.49 -11.53 -5.95
C PHE A 146 -9.97 -11.63 -4.53
N PHE A 147 -10.22 -12.76 -3.85
CA PHE A 147 -9.71 -12.99 -2.51
C PHE A 147 -8.17 -13.05 -2.48
N ALA A 148 -7.55 -13.73 -3.45
CA ALA A 148 -6.10 -13.81 -3.59
C ALA A 148 -5.47 -12.42 -3.82
N ALA A 149 -6.05 -11.61 -4.71
CA ALA A 149 -5.59 -10.24 -4.96
C ALA A 149 -5.72 -9.35 -3.71
N LEU A 150 -6.85 -9.44 -3.00
CA LEU A 150 -7.08 -8.70 -1.77
C LEU A 150 -6.11 -9.12 -0.65
N TYR A 151 -5.86 -10.42 -0.51
CA TYR A 151 -4.89 -10.98 0.42
C TYR A 151 -3.47 -10.46 0.15
N LEU A 152 -3.02 -10.50 -1.11
CA LEU A 152 -1.72 -9.98 -1.51
C LEU A 152 -1.62 -8.46 -1.30
N GLY A 153 -2.69 -7.73 -1.63
CA GLY A 153 -2.80 -6.30 -1.37
C GLY A 153 -2.62 -5.97 0.12
N MET A 154 -3.36 -6.69 0.98
CA MET A 154 -3.28 -6.53 2.43
C MET A 154 -1.85 -6.77 2.95
N ILE A 155 -1.17 -7.86 2.54
CA ILE A 155 0.22 -8.11 2.95
C ILE A 155 1.15 -6.98 2.48
N SER A 156 0.99 -6.52 1.24
CA SER A 156 1.85 -5.48 0.68
C SER A 156 1.78 -4.16 1.44
N PHE A 157 0.64 -3.84 2.06
CA PHE A 157 0.49 -2.66 2.92
C PHE A 157 1.32 -2.73 4.20
N PHE A 158 1.86 -3.87 4.62
CA PHE A 158 2.73 -3.93 5.80
C PHE A 158 4.22 -3.79 5.47
N ILE A 159 4.63 -4.08 4.23
CA ILE A 159 6.06 -4.23 3.89
C ILE A 159 6.87 -2.95 4.15
N LEU A 160 6.44 -1.81 3.58
CA LEU A 160 7.16 -0.54 3.71
C LEU A 160 7.14 0.02 5.14
N PRO A 161 6.00 0.06 5.86
CA PRO A 161 5.98 0.46 7.26
C PRO A 161 6.91 -0.36 8.15
N VAL A 162 6.93 -1.69 7.96
CA VAL A 162 7.84 -2.58 8.72
C VAL A 162 9.30 -2.25 8.42
N LEU A 163 9.68 -2.08 7.15
CA LEU A 163 11.04 -1.71 6.78
C LEU A 163 11.45 -0.36 7.41
N MET A 164 10.56 0.62 7.42
CA MET A 164 10.86 1.97 7.91
C MET A 164 10.90 2.07 9.42
N ALA A 165 9.98 1.39 10.11
CA ALA A 165 9.87 1.44 11.57
C ALA A 165 10.79 0.43 12.28
N GLU A 166 10.99 -0.77 11.71
CA GLU A 166 11.75 -1.87 12.34
C GLU A 166 13.14 -2.10 11.71
N GLY A 167 13.43 -1.44 10.58
CA GLY A 167 14.75 -1.44 9.92
C GLY A 167 14.80 -2.22 8.60
N PRO A 168 15.90 -2.04 7.82
CA PRO A 168 15.99 -2.52 6.44
C PRO A 168 16.35 -4.01 6.29
N ASP A 169 16.33 -4.80 7.38
CA ASP A 169 16.65 -6.23 7.31
C ASP A 169 15.54 -7.02 6.61
N ILE A 170 15.87 -7.63 5.47
CA ILE A 170 14.89 -8.27 4.57
C ILE A 170 14.20 -9.45 5.27
N GLY A 171 14.97 -10.32 5.94
CA GLY A 171 14.44 -11.54 6.57
C GLY A 171 13.50 -11.21 7.73
N ARG A 172 13.93 -10.30 8.60
CA ARG A 172 13.10 -9.79 9.70
C ARG A 172 11.86 -9.06 9.17
N ALA A 173 12.00 -8.24 8.13
CA ALA A 173 10.88 -7.51 7.55
C ALA A 173 9.82 -8.45 6.97
N ILE A 174 10.21 -9.51 6.25
CA ILE A 174 9.28 -10.53 5.74
C ILE A 174 8.56 -11.23 6.89
N ALA A 175 9.30 -11.72 7.88
CA ALA A 175 8.72 -12.43 9.02
C ALA A 175 7.74 -11.55 9.80
N ARG A 176 8.09 -10.28 10.04
CA ARG A 176 7.25 -9.32 10.75
C ARG A 176 6.02 -8.89 9.94
N THR A 177 6.18 -8.68 8.63
CA THR A 177 5.06 -8.42 7.71
C THR A 177 4.04 -9.56 7.75
N LEU A 178 4.49 -10.81 7.64
CA LEU A 178 3.61 -11.98 7.70
C LEU A 178 2.95 -12.11 9.07
N LYS A 179 3.69 -11.95 10.17
CA LYS A 179 3.12 -12.01 11.52
C LYS A 179 2.03 -10.96 11.72
N LEU A 180 2.31 -9.68 11.42
CA LEU A 180 1.38 -8.58 11.65
C LEU A 180 0.15 -8.65 10.74
N SER A 181 0.33 -8.98 9.46
CA SER A 181 -0.79 -9.12 8.50
C SER A 181 -1.78 -10.22 8.89
N HIS A 182 -1.30 -11.31 9.48
CA HIS A 182 -2.14 -12.43 9.93
C HIS A 182 -2.67 -12.26 11.36
N THR A 183 -2.06 -11.39 12.16
CA THR A 183 -2.58 -11.03 13.48
C THR A 183 -3.82 -10.15 13.30
N ASN A 184 -4.99 -10.63 13.72
CA ASN A 184 -6.30 -10.04 13.40
C ASN A 184 -6.62 -10.01 11.89
N PHE A 185 -6.29 -11.11 11.20
CA PHE A 185 -6.47 -11.29 9.76
C PHE A 185 -7.79 -10.71 9.20
N TRP A 186 -8.93 -11.09 9.79
CA TRP A 186 -10.26 -10.66 9.32
C TRP A 186 -10.47 -9.14 9.37
N GLN A 187 -9.91 -8.50 10.40
CA GLN A 187 -9.96 -7.05 10.53
C GLN A 187 -9.06 -6.38 9.48
N ASN A 188 -7.82 -6.86 9.32
CA ASN A 188 -6.88 -6.31 8.35
C ASN A 188 -7.39 -6.45 6.91
N ILE A 189 -7.92 -7.62 6.54
CA ILE A 189 -8.45 -7.87 5.20
C ILE A 189 -9.73 -7.07 4.94
N GLY A 190 -10.62 -6.96 5.93
CA GLY A 190 -11.85 -6.17 5.83
C GLY A 190 -11.58 -4.69 5.64
N TRP A 191 -10.66 -4.12 6.43
CA TRP A 191 -10.25 -2.72 6.28
C TRP A 191 -9.55 -2.45 4.96
N SER A 192 -8.67 -3.37 4.54
CA SER A 192 -8.01 -3.28 3.23
C SER A 192 -9.03 -3.28 2.10
N ALA A 193 -10.07 -4.12 2.18
CA ALA A 193 -11.13 -4.17 1.19
C ALA A 193 -11.91 -2.84 1.11
N VAL A 194 -12.29 -2.28 2.26
CA VAL A 194 -13.02 -1.01 2.34
C VAL A 194 -12.18 0.14 1.77
N ILE A 195 -10.92 0.24 2.15
CA ILE A 195 -10.03 1.32 1.67
C ILE A 195 -9.73 1.17 0.17
N ILE A 196 -9.49 -0.04 -0.32
CA ILE A 196 -9.33 -0.30 -1.76
C ILE A 196 -10.60 0.08 -2.51
N LEU A 197 -11.79 -0.26 -1.99
CA LEU A 197 -13.06 0.11 -2.61
C LEU A 197 -13.23 1.64 -2.67
N ILE A 198 -12.96 2.35 -1.57
CA ILE A 198 -12.99 3.82 -1.53
C ILE A 198 -12.01 4.40 -2.55
N TYR A 199 -10.78 3.87 -2.60
CA TYR A 199 -9.76 4.31 -3.56
C TYR A 199 -10.22 4.13 -5.01
N LEU A 200 -10.83 2.98 -5.34
CA LEU A 200 -11.36 2.70 -6.68
C LEU A 200 -12.51 3.66 -7.04
N VAL A 201 -13.44 3.90 -6.12
CA VAL A 201 -14.57 4.81 -6.33
C VAL A 201 -14.07 6.24 -6.53
N LEU A 202 -13.15 6.72 -5.70
CA LEU A 202 -12.54 8.05 -5.85
C LEU A 202 -11.80 8.19 -7.18
N SER A 203 -11.02 7.16 -7.56
CA SER A 203 -10.32 7.13 -8.85
C SER A 203 -11.29 7.21 -10.02
N MET A 204 -12.40 6.47 -9.97
CA MET A 204 -13.42 6.48 -11.00
C MET A 204 -14.12 7.84 -11.11
N ILE A 205 -14.50 8.44 -9.98
CA ILE A 205 -15.14 9.77 -9.94
C ILE A 205 -14.19 10.82 -10.51
N LEU A 206 -12.93 10.86 -10.06
CA LEU A 206 -11.95 11.83 -10.55
C LEU A 206 -11.65 11.65 -12.03
N SER A 207 -11.51 10.41 -12.50
CA SER A 207 -11.36 10.10 -13.92
C SER A 207 -12.54 10.63 -14.74
N GLY A 208 -13.78 10.41 -14.28
CA GLY A 208 -14.98 10.96 -14.90
C GLY A 208 -14.98 12.49 -14.96
N ILE A 209 -14.60 13.16 -13.88
CA ILE A 209 -14.50 14.63 -13.82
C ILE A 209 -13.47 15.16 -14.82
N ILE A 210 -12.29 14.52 -14.91
CA ILE A 210 -11.23 14.93 -15.85
C ILE A 210 -11.68 14.80 -17.30
N MET A 211 -12.54 13.83 -17.62
CA MET A 211 -13.05 13.64 -18.97
C MET A 211 -14.10 14.68 -19.40
N ILE A 212 -14.75 15.41 -18.47
CA ILE A 212 -15.84 16.36 -18.80
C ILE A 212 -15.43 17.40 -19.87
N PRO A 213 -14.29 18.10 -19.77
CA PRO A 213 -13.88 19.07 -20.78
C PRO A 213 -13.61 18.46 -22.16
N PHE A 214 -13.40 17.14 -22.23
CA PHE A 214 -13.07 16.39 -23.45
C PHE A 214 -14.24 15.55 -23.97
N ALA A 215 -15.34 15.44 -23.22
CA ALA A 215 -16.49 14.61 -23.53
C ALA A 215 -17.16 14.98 -24.87
N GLY A 216 -17.11 16.26 -25.26
CA GLY A 216 -17.62 16.72 -26.55
C GLY A 216 -16.89 16.12 -27.76
N ASN A 217 -15.59 15.86 -27.64
CA ASN A 217 -14.83 15.15 -28.66
C ASN A 217 -15.07 13.63 -28.58
N PHE A 218 -15.18 13.09 -27.36
CA PHE A 218 -15.44 11.67 -27.13
C PHE A 218 -16.80 11.18 -27.66
N LEU A 219 -17.88 11.94 -27.44
CA LEU A 219 -19.21 11.60 -27.98
C LEU A 219 -19.20 11.63 -29.51
N LYS A 220 -18.54 12.62 -30.12
CA LYS A 220 -18.38 12.70 -31.59
C LYS A 220 -17.64 11.48 -32.14
N THR A 221 -16.60 11.01 -31.44
CA THR A 221 -15.86 9.79 -31.78
C THR A 221 -16.70 8.50 -31.65
N ILE A 222 -17.60 8.39 -30.66
CA ILE A 222 -18.49 7.23 -30.55
C ILE A 222 -19.47 7.17 -31.73
N PHE A 223 -19.99 8.31 -32.15
CA PHE A 223 -20.94 8.39 -33.26
C PHE A 223 -20.27 8.41 -34.65
N ASN A 224 -18.96 8.64 -34.72
CA ASN A 224 -18.15 8.57 -35.94
C ASN A 224 -16.92 7.67 -35.73
N PRO A 225 -16.95 6.40 -36.19
CA PRO A 225 -15.87 5.44 -35.95
C PRO A 225 -14.49 5.84 -36.52
N GLU A 226 -14.45 6.80 -37.45
CA GLU A 226 -13.21 7.42 -37.95
C GLU A 226 -12.50 8.30 -36.90
N GLY A 227 -13.21 8.76 -35.87
CA GLY A 227 -12.67 9.61 -34.79
C GLY A 227 -12.02 8.84 -33.64
N ALA A 228 -11.92 7.50 -33.70
CA ALA A 228 -11.35 6.68 -32.63
C ALA A 228 -9.88 7.04 -32.34
N THR A 229 -9.13 7.40 -33.38
CA THR A 229 -7.77 7.92 -33.30
C THR A 229 -7.69 9.32 -32.66
N GLU A 230 -8.73 10.14 -32.78
CA GLU A 230 -8.79 11.47 -32.14
C GLU A 230 -9.01 11.38 -30.62
N ALA A 231 -9.77 10.37 -30.16
CA ALA A 231 -9.88 10.07 -28.74
C ALA A 231 -8.53 9.69 -28.12
N PHE A 232 -7.63 9.04 -28.89
CA PHE A 232 -6.26 8.77 -28.43
C PHE A 232 -5.40 10.00 -28.29
N GLY A 233 -5.53 10.97 -29.19
CA GLY A 233 -4.84 12.26 -29.09
C GLY A 233 -5.15 13.00 -27.78
N THR A 234 -6.33 12.77 -27.20
CA THR A 234 -6.76 13.37 -25.94
C THR A 234 -5.90 12.91 -24.75
N PHE A 235 -5.49 11.64 -24.69
CA PHE A 235 -4.64 11.14 -23.60
C PHE A 235 -3.23 11.75 -23.59
N PHE A 236 -2.76 12.25 -24.74
CA PHE A 236 -1.48 12.94 -24.87
C PHE A 236 -1.61 14.47 -24.81
N ASN A 237 -2.83 14.99 -24.58
CA ASN A 237 -3.05 16.42 -24.43
C ASN A 237 -2.40 16.91 -23.12
N PRO A 238 -1.54 17.95 -23.15
CA PRO A 238 -0.90 18.47 -21.95
C PRO A 238 -1.86 18.89 -20.83
N VAL A 239 -3.06 19.38 -21.17
CA VAL A 239 -4.11 19.74 -20.21
C VAL A 239 -4.70 18.48 -19.58
N TYR A 240 -4.98 17.44 -20.37
CA TYR A 240 -5.46 16.16 -19.84
C TYR A 240 -4.44 15.53 -18.90
N LEU A 241 -3.15 15.54 -19.27
CA LEU A 241 -2.05 15.08 -18.43
C LEU A 241 -1.98 15.88 -17.13
N GLY A 242 -1.99 17.22 -17.20
CA GLY A 242 -1.99 18.06 -16.00
C GLY A 242 -3.15 17.75 -15.05
N LEU A 243 -4.38 17.64 -15.57
CA LEU A 243 -5.55 17.30 -14.77
C LEU A 243 -5.47 15.88 -14.19
N SER A 244 -5.03 14.91 -14.99
CA SER A 244 -4.79 13.53 -14.56
C SER A 244 -3.75 13.46 -13.45
N ALA A 245 -2.66 14.23 -13.57
CA ALA A 245 -1.61 14.28 -12.55
C ALA A 245 -2.12 14.88 -11.25
N MET A 246 -2.94 15.94 -11.33
CA MET A 246 -3.59 16.53 -10.16
C MET A 246 -4.55 15.56 -9.48
N ALA A 247 -5.38 14.85 -10.24
CA ALA A 247 -6.28 13.85 -9.66
C ALA A 247 -5.52 12.71 -8.97
N ASN A 248 -4.50 12.16 -9.63
CA ASN A 248 -3.65 11.13 -9.02
C ASN A 248 -2.96 11.66 -7.76
N ALA A 249 -2.48 12.91 -7.79
CA ALA A 249 -1.83 13.54 -6.63
C ALA A 249 -2.75 13.67 -5.42
N LEU A 250 -4.06 13.83 -5.62
CA LEU A 250 -5.03 13.87 -4.53
C LEU A 250 -5.16 12.51 -3.83
N ILE A 251 -5.21 11.41 -4.59
CA ILE A 251 -5.52 10.08 -4.04
C ILE A 251 -4.28 9.26 -3.68
N MET A 252 -3.13 9.53 -4.31
CA MET A 252 -1.89 8.77 -4.14
C MET A 252 -1.43 8.63 -2.68
N PRO A 253 -1.55 9.65 -1.80
CA PRO A 253 -1.18 9.52 -0.39
C PRO A 253 -2.07 8.60 0.45
N LEU A 254 -3.28 8.29 0.01
CA LEU A 254 -4.27 7.57 0.84
C LEU A 254 -3.79 6.16 1.22
N LEU A 255 -3.28 5.38 0.27
CA LEU A 255 -2.82 4.01 0.52
C LEU A 255 -1.57 3.96 1.41
N PRO A 256 -0.53 4.80 1.19
CA PRO A 256 0.59 4.91 2.12
C PRO A 256 0.20 5.30 3.55
N ILE A 257 -0.72 6.25 3.74
CA ILE A 257 -1.20 6.63 5.09
C ILE A 257 -1.90 5.44 5.74
N PHE A 258 -2.80 4.78 5.01
CA PHE A 258 -3.50 3.59 5.49
C PHE A 258 -2.54 2.45 5.85
N SER A 259 -1.51 2.24 5.04
CA SER A 259 -0.44 1.26 5.27
C SER A 259 0.24 1.47 6.63
N PHE A 260 0.57 2.70 7.00
CA PHE A 260 1.08 3.00 8.35
C PHE A 260 0.04 2.77 9.44
N ILE A 261 -1.23 3.13 9.22
CA ILE A 261 -2.29 2.86 10.21
C ILE A 261 -2.43 1.35 10.49
N LEU A 262 -2.42 0.52 9.45
CA LEU A 262 -2.46 -0.94 9.62
C LEU A 262 -1.27 -1.46 10.44
N TYR A 263 -0.07 -1.03 10.07
CA TYR A 263 1.15 -1.41 10.77
C TYR A 263 1.11 -0.99 12.25
N PHE A 264 0.80 0.28 12.51
CA PHE A 264 0.79 0.81 13.87
C PHE A 264 -0.35 0.25 14.72
N ASN A 265 -1.53 -0.01 14.15
CA ASN A 265 -2.60 -0.73 14.85
C ASN A 265 -2.13 -2.12 15.27
N GLY A 266 -1.50 -2.87 14.36
CA GLY A 266 -0.95 -4.19 14.67
C GLY A 266 0.09 -4.13 15.77
N ARG A 267 1.01 -3.15 15.70
CA ARG A 267 2.07 -2.97 16.68
C ARG A 267 1.57 -2.53 18.05
N ALA A 268 0.64 -1.58 18.11
CA ALA A 268 0.03 -1.11 19.35
C ALA A 268 -0.76 -2.24 20.05
N ARG A 269 -1.39 -3.14 19.28
CA ARG A 269 -2.08 -4.32 19.81
C ARG A 269 -1.12 -5.38 20.34
N GLU A 270 0.01 -5.63 19.67
CA GLU A 270 1.07 -6.51 20.20
C GLU A 270 1.54 -6.00 21.57
N GLU A 271 1.82 -4.70 21.69
CA GLU A 271 2.29 -4.10 22.95
C GLU A 271 1.23 -4.11 24.05
N ALA A 272 -0.04 -3.84 23.73
CA ALA A 272 -1.13 -3.98 24.69
C ALA A 272 -1.32 -5.43 25.15
N GLY A 273 -1.14 -6.39 24.24
CA GLY A 273 -1.16 -7.82 24.55
C GLY A 273 -0.03 -8.24 25.48
N ASP A 274 1.20 -7.79 25.21
CA ASP A 274 2.39 -8.06 26.04
C ASP A 274 2.24 -7.49 27.47
N LEU A 275 1.51 -6.38 27.65
CA LEU A 275 1.20 -5.81 28.97
C LEU A 275 0.12 -6.60 29.73
N THR A 276 -0.73 -7.37 29.03
CA THR A 276 -1.78 -8.21 29.64
C THR A 276 -1.39 -9.67 29.80
N ALA A 277 -0.29 -10.10 29.18
CA ALA A 277 0.33 -11.38 29.49
C ALA A 277 0.87 -11.29 30.94
N PRO A 278 0.41 -12.13 31.88
CA PRO A 278 1.01 -12.15 33.20
C PRO A 278 2.49 -12.48 33.01
N GLY A 279 3.34 -11.53 33.36
CA GLY A 279 4.78 -11.73 33.35
C GLY A 279 5.09 -12.97 34.18
N ASP A 280 5.84 -13.89 33.59
CA ASP A 280 6.42 -15.06 34.26
C ASP A 280 7.58 -14.63 35.22
N ASN A 281 7.49 -13.43 35.79
CA ASN A 281 8.49 -12.81 36.67
C ASN A 281 7.85 -12.20 37.94
N GLU A 282 6.85 -12.85 38.51
CA GLU A 282 6.60 -12.74 39.95
C GLU A 282 6.72 -14.13 40.59
N THR A 283 7.88 -14.34 41.22
CA THR A 283 8.06 -15.30 42.29
C THR A 283 6.98 -15.08 43.35
N GLY A 284 5.97 -15.95 43.36
CA GLY A 284 5.01 -16.01 44.45
C GLY A 284 3.64 -16.49 44.00
N ASN A 285 3.36 -17.77 44.22
CA ASN A 285 2.00 -18.33 44.30
C ASN A 285 1.28 -18.64 42.97
N LYS A 286 1.91 -19.45 42.09
CA LYS A 286 1.12 -20.33 41.21
C LYS A 286 0.63 -21.51 42.07
N VAL A 287 -0.66 -21.51 42.41
CA VAL A 287 -1.34 -22.64 43.05
C VAL A 287 -1.12 -23.87 42.19
N LYS A 288 -0.41 -24.86 42.73
CA LYS A 288 -0.17 -26.12 42.02
C LYS A 288 -1.39 -27.00 42.18
N VAL A 289 -1.60 -27.92 41.23
CA VAL A 289 -2.67 -28.94 41.33
C VAL A 289 -2.52 -29.74 42.64
N GLU A 290 -1.29 -29.85 43.14
CA GLU A 290 -0.91 -30.44 44.42
C GLU A 290 -1.58 -29.75 45.64
N ASP A 291 -1.76 -28.42 45.58
CA ASP A 291 -2.35 -27.61 46.65
C ASP A 291 -3.87 -27.76 46.72
N LEU A 292 -4.51 -28.21 45.63
CA LEU A 292 -5.94 -28.49 45.56
C LEU A 292 -6.31 -29.85 46.19
N TYR A 293 -5.32 -30.67 46.54
CA TYR A 293 -5.50 -31.99 47.16
C TYR A 293 -4.76 -32.12 48.49
N ALA A 294 -4.77 -31.06 49.32
CA ALA A 294 -4.32 -31.17 50.70
C ALA A 294 -5.08 -32.33 51.38
N LYS A 295 -4.35 -33.40 51.72
CA LYS A 295 -4.90 -34.56 52.45
C LYS A 295 -5.44 -34.07 53.79
N PRO A 296 -6.59 -34.59 54.25
CA PRO A 296 -7.10 -34.25 55.57
C PRO A 296 -6.04 -34.58 56.62
N GLU A 297 -5.75 -33.60 57.47
CA GLU A 297 -4.90 -33.77 58.66
C GLU A 297 -5.43 -34.97 59.45
N ASN A 298 -4.56 -35.96 59.66
CA ASN A 298 -4.81 -37.02 60.62
C ASN A 298 -4.88 -36.38 62.01
N ASP A 299 -6.10 -36.12 62.48
CA ASP A 299 -6.37 -35.89 63.90
C ASP A 299 -5.92 -37.13 64.68
N LYS A 300 -4.79 -36.97 65.37
CA LYS A 300 -4.38 -37.87 66.45
C LYS A 300 -5.23 -37.53 67.67
N ILE A 301 -6.01 -38.51 68.11
CA ILE A 301 -6.38 -38.69 69.52
C ILE A 301 -5.73 -40.00 69.96
#